data_AF-A0A534GUC2-F1
#
_entry.id   AF-A0A534GUC2-F1
#
_cell.length_a   1.000
_cell.length_b   1.000
_cell.length_c   1.000
_cell.angle_alpha   90.00
_cell.angle_beta   90.00
_cell.angle_gamma   90.00
#
_symmetry.space_group_name_H-M   'P 1'
#
loop_
_entity.id
_entity.type
_entity.pdbx_description
1 polymer ?
#
loop_
_entity_poly.entity_id
_entity_poly.type
_entity_poly.pdbx_seq_one_letter_code
_entity_poly.pdbx_strand_id
1 'polypeptide(L)' 'MRLQWEPAQEAHVLLYPEGMVKLNGSAGAIISRCDGVRTVAEIVADLERTYGLTGLSGDVIAFVALALDKRWLELRA' A
#
# COMPACT_ATOMS: atom_id res chain seq x y z
N MET A 1 -7.28 9.94 6.98
CA MET A 1 -6.09 9.72 6.13
C MET A 1 -6.43 10.07 4.69
N ARG A 2 -5.49 10.61 3.92
CA ARG A 2 -5.68 10.91 2.50
C ARG A 2 -4.46 10.46 1.71
N LEU A 3 -4.65 9.53 0.79
CA LEU A 3 -3.64 9.17 -0.20
C LEU A 3 -3.62 10.23 -1.30
N GLN A 4 -2.44 10.73 -1.64
CA GLN A 4 -2.23 11.71 -2.71
C GLN A 4 -1.03 11.32 -3.55
N TRP A 5 -1.12 11.45 -4.87
CA TRP A 5 0.05 11.38 -5.73
C TRP A 5 0.75 12.73 -5.74
N GLU A 6 2.07 12.74 -5.56
CA GLU A 6 2.86 13.96 -5.51
C GLU A 6 3.87 13.98 -6.67
N PRO A 7 3.58 14.72 -7.76
CA PRO A 7 4.38 14.66 -8.98
C PRO A 7 5.80 15.22 -8.80
N ALA A 8 5.99 16.19 -7.89
CA ALA A 8 7.30 16.72 -7.57
C ALA A 8 8.25 15.67 -6.93
N GLN A 9 7.70 14.59 -6.39
CA GLN A 9 8.43 13.53 -5.73
C GLN A 9 8.30 12.17 -6.43
N GLU A 10 7.52 12.11 -7.51
CA GLU A 10 7.12 10.90 -8.22
C GLU A 10 6.71 9.76 -7.28
N ALA A 11 5.94 10.10 -6.25
CA ALA A 11 5.61 9.19 -5.16
C ALA A 11 4.19 9.39 -4.65
N HIS A 12 3.61 8.31 -4.10
CA HIS A 12 2.40 8.41 -3.31
C HIS A 12 2.75 8.91 -1.90
N VAL A 13 2.02 9.90 -1.41
CA VAL A 13 2.11 10.40 -0.03
C VAL A 13 0.81 10.10 0.71
N LEU A 14 0.93 9.64 1.95
CA LEU A 14 -0.19 9.46 2.85
C LEU A 14 -0.19 10.59 3.86
N LEU A 15 -1.25 11.42 3.83
CA LEU A 15 -1.44 12.55 4.72
C LEU A 15 -2.36 12.16 5.88
N TYR A 16 -1.96 12.52 7.10
CA TYR A 16 -2.76 12.38 8.32
C TYR A 16 -2.52 13.59 9.24
N PRO A 17 -3.35 13.82 10.29
CA PRO A 17 -3.37 15.07 11.03
C PRO A 17 -2.01 15.47 11.64
N GLU A 18 -1.23 14.50 12.11
CA GLU A 18 0.07 14.75 12.73
C GLU A 18 1.27 14.75 11.74
N GLY A 19 1.08 14.43 10.45
CA GLY A 19 2.19 14.43 9.50
C GLY A 19 1.92 13.81 8.13
N MET A 20 3.00 13.55 7.41
CA MET A 20 2.98 12.90 6.09
C MET A 20 3.94 11.72 6.05
N VAL A 21 3.55 10.67 5.33
CA VAL A 21 4.43 9.54 5.02
C VAL A 21 4.63 9.49 3.51
N LYS A 22 5.89 9.53 3.08
CA LYS A 22 6.25 9.25 1.69
C LYS A 22 6.30 7.74 1.48
N LEU A 23 5.44 7.24 0.60
CA LEU A 23 5.47 5.84 0.18
C LEU A 23 6.47 5.70 -0.98
N ASN A 24 7.30 4.67 -0.93
CA ASN A 24 8.09 4.29 -2.11
C ASN A 24 7.17 3.66 -3.18
N GLY A 25 7.70 3.41 -4.38
CA GLY A 25 6.91 2.87 -5.49
C GLY A 25 6.15 1.59 -5.13
N SER A 26 6.79 0.69 -4.37
CA SER A 26 6.20 -0.57 -3.90
C SER A 26 5.05 -0.32 -2.91
N ALA A 27 5.27 0.52 -1.91
CA ALA A 27 4.29 0.86 -0.88
C ALA A 27 3.07 1.57 -1.49
N GLY A 28 3.28 2.50 -2.43
CA GLY A 28 2.20 3.15 -3.18
C GLY A 28 1.38 2.14 -4.01
N ALA A 29 2.06 1.21 -4.68
CA ALA A 29 1.41 0.17 -5.47
C ALA A 29 0.56 -0.79 -4.62
N ILE A 30 1.01 -1.13 -3.41
CA ILE A 30 0.25 -1.96 -2.46
C ILE A 30 -0.96 -1.19 -1.93
N ILE A 31 -0.75 0.01 -1.39
CA ILE A 31 -1.82 0.79 -0.74
C ILE A 31 -2.92 1.19 -1.75
N SER A 32 -2.55 1.46 -3.01
CA SER A 32 -3.50 1.78 -4.08
C SER A 32 -4.45 0.62 -4.40
N ARG A 33 -4.04 -0.63 -4.11
CA ARG A 33 -4.83 -1.85 -4.32
C ARG A 33 -5.65 -2.26 -3.10
N CYS A 34 -5.37 -1.69 -1.93
CA CYS A 34 -6.14 -1.88 -0.71
C CYS A 34 -7.44 -1.06 -0.76
N ASP A 35 -8.39 -1.53 -1.58
CA ASP A 35 -9.72 -0.90 -1.76
C ASP A 35 -10.80 -1.45 -0.81
N GLY A 36 -10.43 -2.38 0.06
CA GLY A 36 -11.34 -3.03 1.00
C GLY A 36 -12.28 -4.05 0.37
N VAL A 37 -12.00 -4.48 -0.87
CA VAL A 37 -12.69 -5.57 -1.56
C VAL A 37 -11.73 -6.75 -1.79
N ARG A 38 -10.51 -6.47 -2.25
CA ARG A 38 -9.51 -7.51 -2.51
C ARG A 38 -8.86 -8.00 -1.22
N THR A 39 -8.66 -9.32 -1.15
CA THR A 39 -7.83 -9.94 -0.11
C THR A 39 -6.35 -9.67 -0.36
N VAL A 40 -5.53 -9.80 0.69
CA VAL A 40 -4.06 -9.64 0.56
C VAL A 40 -3.48 -10.59 -0.50
N ALA A 41 -3.99 -11.82 -0.59
CA ALA A 41 -3.55 -12.79 -1.59
C ALA A 41 -3.85 -12.32 -3.04
N GLU A 42 -5.03 -11.72 -3.27
CA GLU A 42 -5.38 -11.15 -4.58
C GLU A 42 -4.53 -9.93 -4.92
N ILE A 43 -4.21 -9.08 -3.94
CA ILE A 43 -3.32 -7.93 -4.11
C ILE A 43 -1.92 -8.40 -4.50
N VAL A 44 -1.40 -9.44 -3.83
CA VAL A 44 -0.10 -10.06 -4.17
C VAL A 44 -0.11 -10.57 -5.61
N ALA A 45 -1.12 -11.36 -5.99
CA ALA A 45 -1.21 -11.92 -7.32
C ALA A 45 -1.31 -10.85 -8.41
N ASP A 46 -2.03 -9.75 -8.16
CA ASP A 46 -2.13 -8.62 -9.08
C ASP A 46 -0.80 -7.86 -9.21
N LEU A 47 -0.09 -7.64 -8.11
CA LEU A 47 1.22 -7.00 -8.11
C LEU A 47 2.25 -7.85 -8.86
N GLU A 48 2.31 -9.14 -8.57
CA GLU A 48 3.20 -10.08 -9.25
C GLU A 48 2.94 -10.09 -10.77
N ARG A 49 1.67 -10.09 -11.18
CA ARG A 49 1.29 -9.99 -12.60
C ARG A 49 1.64 -8.65 -13.22
N THR A 50 1.38 -7.55 -12.52
CA THR A 50 1.61 -6.19 -13.03
C THR A 50 3.09 -5.90 -13.25
N TYR A 51 3.94 -6.37 -12.32
CA TYR A 51 5.38 -6.10 -12.35
C TYR A 51 6.21 -7.26 -12.92
N GLY A 52 5.60 -8.40 -13.24
CA GLY A 52 6.30 -9.59 -13.73
C GLY A 52 7.26 -10.19 -12.68
N LEU A 53 6.93 -10.02 -11.40
CA LEU A 53 7.73 -10.48 -10.26
C LEU A 53 7.04 -11.65 -9.56
N THR A 54 7.79 -12.38 -8.73
CA THR A 54 7.25 -13.44 -7.87
C THR A 54 7.88 -13.35 -6.48
N GLY A 55 7.20 -13.90 -5.48
CA GLY A 55 7.65 -13.87 -4.09
C GLY A 55 7.34 -12.56 -3.36
N LEU A 56 6.39 -11.75 -3.86
CA LEU A 56 6.05 -10.47 -3.23
C LEU A 56 5.19 -10.63 -1.97
N SER A 57 4.69 -11.84 -1.70
CA SER A 57 3.78 -12.12 -0.59
C SER A 57 4.32 -11.66 0.76
N GLY A 58 5.60 -11.92 1.04
CA GLY A 58 6.24 -11.53 2.30
C GLY A 58 6.30 -10.02 2.49
N ASP A 59 6.78 -9.29 1.48
CA ASP A 59 6.88 -7.84 1.49
C ASP A 59 5.50 -7.17 1.60
N VAL A 60 4.51 -7.68 0.86
CA VAL A 60 3.14 -7.16 0.89
C VAL A 60 2.52 -7.38 2.27
N ILE A 61 2.64 -8.57 2.86
CA ILE A 61 2.12 -8.87 4.20
C ILE A 61 2.80 -7.99 5.25
N ALA A 62 4.13 -7.84 5.20
CA ALA A 62 4.87 -7.00 6.13
C ALA A 62 4.44 -5.52 6.03
N PHE A 63 4.23 -5.02 4.81
CA PHE A 63 3.74 -3.66 4.59
C PHE A 63 2.31 -3.48 5.07
N VAL A 64 1.40 -4.42 4.79
CA VAL A 64 0.00 -4.35 5.28
C VAL A 64 -0.02 -4.37 6.81
N ALA A 65 0.79 -5.22 7.46
CA ALA A 65 0.90 -5.24 8.91
C ALA A 65 1.39 -3.90 9.48
N LEU A 66 2.43 -3.29 8.87
CA LEU A 66 2.90 -1.96 9.23
C LEU A 66 1.82 -0.90 9.04
N ALA A 67 1.10 -0.95 7.92
CA ALA A 67 0.03 0.00 7.63
C ALA A 67 -1.15 -0.14 8.61
N LEU A 68 -1.47 -1.35 9.08
CA LEU A 68 -2.46 -1.57 10.13
C LEU A 68 -1.97 -1.03 11.49
N ASP A 69 -0.72 -1.30 11.88
CA ASP A 69 -0.11 -0.79 13.11
C ASP A 69 -0.13 0.75 13.16
N LYS A 70 0.24 1.37 12.04
CA LYS A 70 0.22 2.83 11.88
C LYS A 70 -1.18 3.42 11.66
N ARG A 71 -2.23 2.58 11.65
CA ARG A 71 -3.62 2.96 11.36
C ARG A 71 -3.78 3.70 10.01
N TRP A 72 -2.98 3.32 9.02
CA TRP A 72 -3.11 3.72 7.61
C TRP A 72 -4.06 2.82 6.84
N LEU A 73 -4.32 1.63 7.35
CA LEU A 73 -5.34 0.72 6.86
C LEU A 73 -6.19 0.27 8.04
N GLU A 74 -7.41 -0.13 7.75
CA GLU A 74 -8.33 -0.71 8.71
C GLU A 74 -8.88 -2.01 8.13
N LEU A 75 -8.93 -3.07 8.94
CA LEU A 75 -9.62 -4.29 8.56
C LEU A 75 -11.12 -4.06 8.76
N ARG A 76 -11.87 -4.12 7.67
CA ARG A 76 -13.33 -4.20 7.75
C ARG A 76 -13.72 -5.65 8.00
N ALA A 77 -14.45 -5.87 9.09
CA ALA A 77 -15.06 -7.14 9.46
C ALA A 77 -16.43 -7.32 8.79
#